data_AF-A0A497LPS8-F1
#
_entry.id   AF-A0A497LPS8-F1
#
_cell.length_a   1.000
_cell.length_b   1.000
_cell.length_c   1.000
_cell.angle_alpha   90.00
_cell.angle_beta   90.00
_cell.angle_gamma   90.00
#
_symmetry.space_group_name_H-M   'P 1'
#
loop_
_entity.id
_entity.type
_entity.pdbx_description
1 polymer ?
#
loop_
_entity_poly.entity_id
_entity_poly.type
_entity_poly.pdbx_seq_one_letter_code
_entity_poly.pdbx_strand_id
1 'polypeptide(L)'
;MKQYENEFKKYKITHSTVSIAHKNAGHVSTSLYYDQSNPEAVKFVKYLCEKYAERTTTKNGGCNYWLGKIWYPYTIMKNPVYRELLIKIKKAIDPNNIMNPGGLSLPVS
;
A
#
# COMPACT_ATOMS: atom_id res chain seq x y z
N MET A 1 6.49 9.94 -11.81
CA MET A 1 7.68 9.16 -12.25
C MET A 1 8.70 10.07 -12.91
N LYS A 2 8.41 10.70 -14.06
CA LYS A 2 9.34 11.66 -14.71
C LYS A 2 9.90 12.74 -13.76
N GLN A 3 9.06 13.29 -12.88
CA GLN A 3 9.48 14.30 -11.91
C GLN A 3 10.50 13.81 -10.85
N TYR A 4 10.75 12.50 -10.75
CA TYR A 4 11.65 11.88 -9.77
C TYR A 4 12.84 11.17 -10.43
N GLU A 5 13.14 11.49 -11.69
CA GLU A 5 14.15 10.77 -12.46
C GLU A 5 15.55 10.84 -11.82
N ASN A 6 15.86 11.99 -11.20
CA ASN A 6 17.14 12.19 -10.51
C ASN A 6 17.28 11.28 -9.29
N GLU A 7 16.23 11.16 -8.47
CA GLU A 7 16.21 10.27 -7.32
C GLU A 7 16.24 8.80 -7.74
N PHE A 8 15.58 8.44 -8.84
CA PHE A 8 15.61 7.08 -9.37
C PHE A 8 17.01 6.69 -9.80
N LYS A 9 17.74 7.60 -10.49
CA LYS A 9 19.15 7.41 -10.83
C LYS A 9 20.03 7.35 -9.58
N LYS A 10 19.88 8.31 -8.66
CA LYS A 10 20.65 8.41 -7.41
C LYS A 10 20.54 7.14 -6.56
N TYR A 11 19.33 6.64 -6.37
CA TYR A 11 19.04 5.48 -5.51
C TYR A 11 18.98 4.16 -6.28
N LYS A 12 19.33 4.16 -7.58
CA LYS A 12 19.29 2.99 -8.47
C LYS A 12 17.94 2.25 -8.42
N ILE A 13 16.85 3.02 -8.40
CA ILE A 13 15.50 2.48 -8.36
C ILE A 13 15.07 2.14 -9.78
N THR A 14 14.69 0.89 -9.99
CA THR A 14 14.04 0.44 -11.24
C THR A 14 12.55 0.26 -10.98
N HIS A 15 11.72 0.48 -11.99
CA HIS A 15 10.28 0.30 -11.85
C HIS A 15 9.71 -0.47 -13.04
N SER A 16 8.61 -1.18 -12.80
CA SER A 16 7.83 -1.83 -13.84
C SER A 16 6.35 -1.58 -13.58
N THR A 17 5.61 -1.22 -14.63
CA THR A 17 4.15 -1.10 -14.57
C THR A 17 3.56 -2.12 -15.53
N VAL A 18 2.69 -2.98 -15.00
CA VAL A 18 2.00 -4.02 -15.77
C VAL A 18 0.52 -3.74 -15.74
N SER A 19 -0.10 -3.69 -16.91
CA SER A 19 -1.55 -3.60 -17.08
C SER A 19 -2.08 -4.94 -17.57
N ILE A 20 -2.95 -5.56 -16.80
CA ILE A 20 -3.54 -6.86 -17.09
C ILE A 20 -5.03 -6.65 -17.31
N ALA A 21 -5.51 -7.02 -18.49
CA ALA A 21 -6.92 -7.09 -18.80
C ALA A 21 -7.42 -8.53 -18.59
N HIS A 22 -8.52 -8.67 -17.86
CA HIS A 22 -9.28 -9.89 -17.69
C HIS A 22 -10.65 -9.72 -18.36
N LYS A 23 -11.43 -10.81 -18.45
CA LYS A 23 -12.76 -10.81 -19.09
C LYS A 23 -13.71 -9.72 -18.58
N ASN A 24 -13.62 -9.35 -17.29
CA ASN A 24 -14.51 -8.40 -16.62
C ASN A 24 -13.79 -7.41 -15.69
N ALA A 25 -12.45 -7.37 -15.73
CA ALA A 25 -11.67 -6.55 -14.82
C ALA A 25 -10.37 -6.08 -15.48
N GLY A 26 -9.89 -4.92 -15.06
CA GLY A 26 -8.55 -4.45 -15.39
C GLY A 26 -7.75 -4.27 -14.10
N HIS A 27 -6.49 -4.67 -14.13
CA HIS A 27 -5.57 -4.45 -13.02
C HIS A 27 -4.31 -3.75 -13.53
N VAL A 28 -3.89 -2.69 -12.84
CA VAL A 28 -2.61 -2.04 -13.09
C VAL A 28 -1.77 -2.16 -11.83
N SER A 29 -0.62 -2.81 -11.95
CA SER A 29 0.35 -2.94 -10.86
C SER A 29 1.60 -2.15 -11.20
N THR A 30 2.11 -1.38 -10.24
CA THR A 30 3.43 -0.75 -10.34
C THR A 30 4.33 -1.28 -9.24
N SER A 31 5.46 -1.86 -9.64
CA SER A 31 6.49 -2.39 -8.74
C SER A 31 7.71 -1.48 -8.76
N LEU A 32 8.29 -1.24 -7.58
CA LEU A 32 9.55 -0.52 -7.40
C LEU A 32 10.60 -1.51 -6.88
N TYR A 33 11.73 -1.59 -7.57
CA TYR A 33 12.87 -2.44 -7.26
C TYR A 33 14.02 -1.54 -6.83
N TYR A 34 14.54 -1.78 -5.63
CA TYR A 34 15.54 -0.92 -5.00
C TYR A 34 16.34 -1.71 -3.96
N ASP A 35 17.50 -1.17 -3.59
CA ASP A 35 18.34 -1.72 -2.53
C ASP A 35 17.72 -1.42 -1.14
N GLN A 36 17.26 -2.47 -0.47
CA GLN A 36 16.64 -2.36 0.86
C GLN A 36 17.65 -2.14 1.99
N SER A 37 18.95 -2.32 1.73
CA SER A 37 20.01 -1.99 2.70
C SER A 37 20.33 -0.49 2.72
N ASN A 38 19.90 0.27 1.71
CA ASN A 38 20.07 1.71 1.65
C ASN A 38 18.91 2.44 2.36
N PRO A 39 19.12 3.04 3.54
CA PRO A 39 18.05 3.66 4.32
C PRO A 39 17.40 4.86 3.61
N GLU A 40 18.16 5.62 2.81
CA GLU A 40 17.63 6.76 2.05
C GLU A 40 16.75 6.29 0.89
N ALA A 41 17.13 5.21 0.20
CA ALA A 41 16.30 4.59 -0.82
C ALA A 41 15.00 4.05 -0.23
N VAL A 42 15.06 3.35 0.92
CA VAL A 42 13.88 2.86 1.64
C VAL A 42 12.94 4.01 2.01
N LYS A 43 13.48 5.11 2.56
CA LYS A 43 12.71 6.29 2.94
C LYS A 43 12.03 6.92 1.73
N PHE A 44 12.76 7.07 0.62
CA PHE A 44 12.23 7.63 -0.61
C PHE A 44 11.14 6.75 -1.24
N VAL A 45 11.32 5.42 -1.26
CA VAL A 45 10.29 4.50 -1.77
C VAL A 45 9.03 4.53 -0.91
N LYS A 46 9.15 4.59 0.43
CA LYS A 46 7.98 4.77 1.32
C LYS A 46 7.22 6.06 1.01
N TYR A 47 7.94 7.16 0.80
CA TYR A 47 7.35 8.43 0.36
C TYR A 47 6.62 8.29 -0.98
N LEU A 48 7.21 7.62 -1.97
CA LEU A 48 6.56 7.37 -3.25
C LEU A 48 5.28 6.54 -3.08
N CYS A 49 5.32 5.46 -2.30
CA CYS A 49 4.15 4.63 -2.01
C CYS A 49 3.00 5.45 -1.41
N GLU A 50 3.29 6.33 -0.44
CA GLU A 50 2.29 7.24 0.13
C GLU A 50 1.69 8.17 -0.94
N LYS A 51 2.53 8.81 -1.77
CA LYS A 51 2.06 9.68 -2.86
C LYS A 51 1.25 8.94 -3.91
N TYR A 52 1.61 7.70 -4.21
CA TYR A 52 0.86 6.84 -5.09
C TYR A 52 -0.52 6.53 -4.52
N ALA A 53 -0.60 6.07 -3.27
CA ALA A 53 -1.88 5.76 -2.65
C ALA A 53 -2.78 6.99 -2.46
N GLU A 54 -2.20 8.14 -2.12
CA GLU A 54 -2.93 9.42 -2.08
C GLU A 54 -3.58 9.71 -3.44
N ARG A 55 -2.81 9.59 -4.52
CA ARG A 55 -3.28 9.85 -5.88
C ARG A 55 -4.28 8.80 -6.36
N THR A 56 -3.97 7.52 -6.27
CA THR A 56 -4.79 6.45 -6.85
C THR A 56 -6.05 6.23 -6.05
N THR A 57 -5.95 6.15 -4.72
CA THR A 57 -7.07 5.78 -3.86
C THR A 57 -7.81 6.98 -3.30
N THR A 58 -7.13 7.88 -2.61
CA THR A 58 -7.82 8.96 -1.87
C THR A 58 -8.43 9.98 -2.83
N LYS A 59 -7.76 10.31 -3.94
CA LYS A 59 -8.19 11.35 -4.89
C LYS A 59 -9.00 10.85 -6.08
N ASN A 60 -8.75 9.62 -6.53
CA ASN A 60 -9.32 9.10 -7.78
C ASN A 60 -10.16 7.81 -7.60
N GLY A 61 -10.46 7.42 -6.37
CA GLY A 61 -11.37 6.29 -6.08
C GLY A 61 -10.82 4.90 -6.41
N GLY A 62 -9.53 4.77 -6.74
CA GLY A 62 -8.89 3.49 -6.99
C GLY A 62 -8.76 2.65 -5.72
N CYS A 63 -8.72 1.34 -5.86
CA CYS A 63 -8.50 0.41 -4.75
C CYS A 63 -7.27 -0.44 -5.01
N ASN A 64 -6.41 -0.53 -4.01
CA ASN A 64 -5.22 -1.37 -4.09
C ASN A 64 -5.62 -2.83 -3.84
N TYR A 65 -5.24 -3.73 -4.75
CA TYR A 65 -5.60 -5.15 -4.69
C TYR A 65 -4.78 -5.94 -3.67
N TRP A 66 -3.48 -5.62 -3.52
CA TRP A 66 -2.57 -6.31 -2.59
C TRP A 66 -1.71 -5.32 -1.81
N LEU A 67 -1.87 -5.31 -0.49
CA LEU A 67 -1.48 -4.16 0.34
C LEU A 67 -0.20 -4.35 1.15
N GLY A 68 0.18 -5.57 1.55
CA GLY A 68 1.26 -5.76 2.53
C GLY A 68 1.17 -4.80 3.75
N LYS A 69 2.18 -4.76 4.61
CA LYS A 69 2.17 -3.82 5.75
C LYS A 69 2.36 -2.36 5.32
N ILE A 70 3.05 -2.14 4.20
CA ILE A 70 3.40 -0.79 3.72
C ILE A 70 2.17 -0.02 3.22
N TRP A 71 1.17 -0.69 2.65
CA TRP A 71 0.01 0.00 2.09
C TRP A 71 -1.17 0.09 3.06
N TYR A 72 -1.22 -0.68 4.16
CA TYR A 72 -2.34 -0.66 5.11
C TYR A 72 -2.78 0.74 5.58
N PRO A 73 -1.89 1.71 5.84
CA PRO A 73 -2.30 3.06 6.26
C PRO A 73 -2.97 3.89 5.17
N TYR A 74 -2.87 3.49 3.89
CA TYR A 74 -3.16 4.36 2.75
C TYR A 74 -4.31 3.88 1.84
N THR A 75 -5.06 2.86 2.25
CA THR A 75 -6.03 2.16 1.37
C THR A 75 -7.48 2.41 1.79
N ILE A 76 -8.42 1.61 1.26
CA ILE A 76 -9.85 1.60 1.61
C ILE A 76 -10.11 1.51 3.12
N MET A 77 -9.10 1.13 3.91
CA MET A 77 -9.06 1.23 5.36
C MET A 77 -9.30 2.64 5.92
N LYS A 78 -9.26 3.70 5.10
CA LYS A 78 -9.70 5.04 5.50
C LYS A 78 -11.23 5.21 5.55
N ASN A 79 -12.00 4.31 4.94
CA ASN A 79 -13.46 4.33 5.11
C ASN A 79 -13.80 3.93 6.55
N PRO A 80 -14.42 4.82 7.36
CA PRO A 80 -14.62 4.57 8.78
C PRO A 80 -15.58 3.39 9.03
N VAL A 81 -16.63 3.26 8.21
CA VAL A 81 -17.64 2.18 8.35
C VAL A 81 -17.01 0.82 8.07
N TYR A 82 -16.26 0.70 6.97
CA TYR A 82 -15.56 -0.53 6.63
C TYR A 82 -14.51 -0.90 7.70
N ARG A 83 -13.76 0.10 8.19
CA ARG A 83 -12.77 -0.11 9.23
C ARG A 83 -13.39 -0.61 10.54
N GLU A 84 -14.49 0.00 10.97
CA GLU A 84 -15.21 -0.43 12.19
C GLU A 84 -15.74 -1.85 12.07
N LEU A 85 -16.28 -2.23 10.91
CA LEU A 85 -16.72 -3.59 10.65
C LEU A 85 -15.56 -4.59 10.81
N LEU A 86 -14.40 -4.29 10.22
CA LEU A 86 -13.22 -5.15 10.33
C LEU A 86 -12.72 -5.26 11.78
N ILE A 87 -12.78 -4.19 12.57
CA ILE A 87 -12.45 -4.24 14.01
C ILE A 87 -13.42 -5.16 14.75
N LYS A 88 -14.73 -5.06 14.50
CA LYS A 88 -15.74 -5.91 15.13
C LYS A 88 -15.50 -7.39 14.79
N ILE A 89 -15.25 -7.70 13.52
CA ILE A 89 -14.91 -9.06 13.07
C ILE A 89 -13.65 -9.56 13.78
N LYS A 90 -12.58 -8.75 13.79
CA LYS A 90 -11.30 -9.10 14.42
C LYS A 90 -11.46 -9.46 15.89
N LYS A 91 -12.20 -8.64 16.66
CA LYS A 91 -12.45 -8.87 18.08
C LYS A 91 -13.29 -10.13 18.34
N ALA A 92 -14.22 -10.45 17.44
CA ALA A 92 -15.07 -11.62 17.57
C ALA A 92 -14.30 -12.94 17.36
N ILE A 93 -13.35 -12.96 16.42
CA ILE A 93 -12.61 -14.19 16.06
C ILE A 93 -11.22 -14.31 16.70
N ASP A 94 -10.65 -13.19 17.15
CA ASP A 94 -9.33 -13.14 17.78
C ASP A 94 -9.32 -12.17 18.98
N PRO A 95 -10.03 -12.51 20.07
CA PRO A 95 -10.16 -11.64 21.24
C PRO A 95 -8.81 -11.35 21.93
N ASN A 96 -7.85 -12.27 21.83
CA ASN A 96 -6.50 -12.10 22.39
C ASN A 96 -5.53 -11.44 21.41
N ASN A 97 -5.98 -11.07 20.21
CA ASN A 97 -5.20 -10.40 19.17
C ASN A 97 -3.88 -11.10 18.82
N ILE A 98 -3.85 -12.43 18.73
CA ILE A 98 -2.63 -13.21 18.41
C ILE A 98 -2.41 -13.40 16.90
N MET A 99 -3.46 -13.26 16.08
CA MET A 99 -3.42 -13.49 14.63
C MET A 99 -3.11 -12.19 13.86
N ASN A 100 -1.85 -11.99 13.45
CA ASN A 100 -1.39 -10.82 12.69
C ASN A 100 -1.80 -9.46 13.31
N PRO A 101 -1.30 -9.13 14.52
CA PRO A 101 -1.58 -7.85 15.17
C PRO A 101 -1.21 -6.66 14.26
N GLY A 102 -2.08 -5.66 14.18
CA GLY A 102 -1.84 -4.46 13.35
C GLY A 102 -2.06 -4.67 11.84
N GLY A 103 -2.47 -5.87 11.43
CA GLY A 103 -2.88 -6.15 10.05
C GLY A 103 -3.98 -5.20 9.60
N LEU A 104 -3.89 -4.71 8.36
CA LEU A 104 -4.82 -3.72 7.80
C LEU A 104 -4.92 -2.40 8.61
N SER A 105 -3.89 -2.06 9.40
CA SER A 105 -3.91 -0.90 10.31
C SER A 105 -5.06 -0.96 11.33
N LEU A 106 -5.46 -2.18 11.72
CA LEU A 106 -6.36 -2.41 12.84
C LEU A 106 -5.63 -2.17 14.17
N PRO A 107 -6.34 -1.85 15.26
CA PRO A 107 -5.73 -1.63 16.56
C PRO A 107 -4.89 -2.82 17.04
N VAL A 108 -3.75 -2.53 17.65
CA VAL A 108 -2.92 -3.47 18.39
C VAL A 108 -3.27 -3.23 19.85
N SER A 109 -4.25 -4.01 20.36
CA SER A 109 -4.92 -3.86 21.67
C SER A 109 -5.69 -2.55 21.89
#